data_AF-A0A841HW21-F1
#
_entry.id   AF-A0A841HW21-F1
#
_cell.length_a   1.000
_cell.length_b   1.000
_cell.length_c   1.000
_cell.angle_alpha   90.00
_cell.angle_beta   90.00
_cell.angle_gamma   90.00
#
_symmetry.space_group_name_H-M   'P 1'
#
loop_
_entity.id
_entity.type
_entity.pdbx_description
1 polymer ?
#
loop_
_entity_poly.entity_id
_entity_poly.type
_entity_poly.pdbx_seq_one_letter_code
_entity_poly.pdbx_strand_id
1 'polypeptide(L)'
;MKTPKAHIELLARKLQQLYSIILRTEREFDSGPAGLALLDRLINDPAWAWLRPVSLLTAEIDHVLSQAQPPTEYDHAVVAAHLRGLLMGEGDLRNDAFLERYRPLLQLSPELASAHGELRALLRAAPTESANEAERLHARHQWAMRSKHKSV
;
A
#
# COMPACT_ATOMS: atom_id res chain seq x y z
N MET A 1 -21.38 7.73 -10.81
CA MET A 1 -20.49 6.65 -10.33
C MET A 1 -19.07 7.20 -10.26
N LYS A 2 -18.32 6.93 -9.18
CA LYS A 2 -16.92 7.40 -9.08
C LYS A 2 -16.03 6.59 -10.05
N THR A 3 -15.05 7.24 -10.67
CA THR A 3 -14.13 6.60 -11.64
C THR A 3 -13.11 5.70 -10.93
N PRO A 4 -12.51 4.70 -11.63
CA PRO A 4 -11.43 3.89 -11.05
C PRO A 4 -10.29 4.75 -10.49
N LYS A 5 -9.92 5.83 -11.19
CA LYS A 5 -8.95 6.82 -10.72
C LYS A 5 -9.32 7.39 -9.35
N ALA A 6 -10.56 7.85 -9.16
CA ALA A 6 -11.00 8.42 -7.89
C ALA A 6 -10.99 7.41 -6.73
N HIS A 7 -11.24 6.12 -7.02
CA HIS A 7 -11.12 5.06 -6.02
C HIS A 7 -9.66 4.79 -5.65
N ILE A 8 -8.77 4.68 -6.63
CA ILE A 8 -7.34 4.47 -6.39
C ILE A 8 -6.75 5.66 -5.63
N GLU A 9 -7.10 6.90 -5.97
CA GLU A 9 -6.68 8.10 -5.22
C GLU A 9 -7.16 8.07 -3.76
N LEU A 10 -8.37 7.56 -3.51
CA LEU A 10 -8.88 7.40 -2.15
C LEU A 10 -8.08 6.35 -1.37
N LEU A 11 -7.78 5.21 -2.00
CA LEU A 11 -6.93 4.16 -1.41
C LEU A 11 -5.52 4.68 -1.13
N ALA A 12 -4.92 5.42 -2.07
CA ALA A 12 -3.59 6.03 -1.93
C ALA A 12 -3.54 6.98 -0.74
N ARG A 13 -4.50 7.91 -0.63
CA ARG A 13 -4.59 8.84 0.51
C ARG A 13 -4.72 8.11 1.85
N LYS A 14 -5.55 7.06 1.89
CA LYS A 14 -5.75 6.27 3.11
C LYS A 14 -4.53 5.42 3.47
N LEU A 15 -3.82 4.88 2.49
CA LEU A 15 -2.55 4.19 2.69
C LEU A 15 -1.49 5.15 3.24
N GLN A 16 -1.36 6.34 2.68
CA GLN A 16 -0.43 7.38 3.15
C GLN A 16 -0.74 7.84 4.58
N GLN A 17 -2.02 8.01 4.91
CA GLN A 17 -2.46 8.29 6.28
C GLN A 17 -2.04 7.16 7.23
N LEU A 18 -2.30 5.91 6.85
CA LEU A 18 -1.93 4.74 7.64
C LEU A 18 -0.41 4.63 7.83
N TYR A 19 0.36 4.83 6.76
CA TYR A 19 1.82 4.83 6.81
C TYR A 19 2.36 5.90 7.75
N SER A 20 1.81 7.11 7.70
CA SER A 20 2.19 8.20 8.61
C SER A 20 1.92 7.85 10.08
N ILE A 21 0.82 7.17 10.37
CA ILE A 21 0.49 6.70 11.73
C ILE A 21 1.49 5.63 12.17
N ILE A 22 1.83 4.65 11.31
CA ILE A 22 2.85 3.63 11.61
C ILE A 22 4.17 4.29 11.98
N LEU A 23 4.65 5.23 11.15
CA LEU A 23 5.91 5.93 11.40
C LEU A 23 5.88 6.68 12.73
N ARG A 24 4.76 7.31 13.08
CA ARG A 24 4.63 8.00 14.37
C ARG A 24 4.64 7.00 15.54
N THR A 25 3.88 5.92 15.45
CA THR A 25 3.81 4.90 16.51
C THR A 25 5.15 4.21 16.73
N GLU A 26 5.89 3.87 15.68
CA GLU A 26 7.26 3.33 15.81
C GLU A 26 8.21 4.34 16.46
N ARG A 27 8.06 5.63 16.14
CA ARG A 27 8.87 6.72 16.71
C ARG A 27 8.52 7.10 18.14
N GLU A 28 7.37 6.69 18.67
CA GLU A 28 7.06 6.88 20.10
C GLU A 28 8.00 6.03 20.99
N PHE A 29 8.52 4.93 20.46
CA PHE A 29 9.50 4.07 21.14
C PHE A 29 10.95 4.39 20.76
N ASP A 30 11.18 5.16 19.69
CA ASP A 30 12.48 5.66 19.25
C ASP A 30 12.34 7.10 18.74
N SER A 31 12.65 8.09 19.60
CA SER A 31 12.67 9.52 19.29
C SER A 31 13.85 9.92 18.38
N GLY A 32 14.17 9.03 17.43
CA GLY A 32 15.22 9.16 16.45
C GLY A 32 15.01 10.31 15.45
N PRO A 33 15.99 10.47 14.56
CA PRO A 33 16.21 11.69 13.82
C PRO A 33 15.10 11.96 12.79
N ALA A 34 14.83 13.24 12.52
CA ALA A 34 13.78 13.71 11.63
C ALA A 34 14.32 14.11 10.24
N GLY A 35 13.43 14.35 9.27
CA GLY A 35 13.80 14.85 7.95
C GLY A 35 14.66 13.85 7.16
N LEU A 36 15.77 14.32 6.60
CA LEU A 36 16.66 13.49 5.76
C LEU A 36 17.22 12.25 6.47
N ALA A 37 17.42 12.33 7.78
CA ALA A 37 17.92 11.19 8.55
C ALA A 37 16.85 10.11 8.78
N LEU A 38 15.56 10.48 8.84
CA LEU A 38 14.47 9.51 8.81
C LEU A 38 14.42 8.81 7.45
N LEU A 39 14.58 9.56 6.36
CA LEU A 39 14.63 8.99 5.02
C LEU A 39 15.82 8.04 4.86
N ASP A 40 17.01 8.44 5.30
CA ASP A 40 18.20 7.60 5.30
C ASP A 40 17.97 6.30 6.07
N ARG A 41 17.37 6.39 7.27
CA ARG A 41 17.00 5.22 8.08
C ARG A 41 15.99 4.32 7.36
N LEU A 42 14.92 4.86 6.79
CA LEU A 42 13.92 4.07 6.05
C LEU A 42 14.53 3.32 4.85
N ILE A 43 15.58 3.89 4.24
CA ILE A 43 16.26 3.32 3.09
C ILE A 43 17.32 2.30 3.54
N ASN A 44 18.16 2.65 4.51
CA ASN A 44 19.40 1.94 4.81
C ASN A 44 19.35 1.08 6.08
N ASP A 45 18.44 1.35 7.02
CA ASP A 45 18.37 0.62 8.29
C ASP A 45 17.57 -0.70 8.16
N PRO A 46 18.19 -1.86 8.42
CA PRO A 46 17.50 -3.15 8.40
C PRO A 46 16.31 -3.23 9.36
N ALA A 47 16.33 -2.49 10.49
CA ALA A 47 15.22 -2.48 11.45
C ALA A 47 13.95 -1.84 10.87
N TRP A 48 14.08 -1.02 9.82
CA TRP A 48 12.98 -0.32 9.15
C TRP A 48 12.66 -0.91 7.77
N ALA A 49 13.42 -1.91 7.32
CA ALA A 49 13.24 -2.53 6.01
C ALA A 49 11.86 -3.18 5.83
N TRP A 50 11.18 -3.54 6.92
CA TRP A 50 9.82 -4.11 6.89
C TRP A 50 8.76 -3.12 6.37
N LEU A 51 9.03 -1.81 6.36
CA LEU A 51 8.13 -0.78 5.81
C LEU A 51 8.25 -0.59 4.29
N ARG A 52 9.34 -1.10 3.68
CA ARG A 52 9.59 -0.96 2.24
C ARG A 52 8.41 -1.39 1.36
N PRO A 53 7.66 -2.48 1.65
CA PRO A 53 6.50 -2.85 0.85
C PRO A 53 5.42 -1.77 0.79
N VAL A 54 5.18 -1.04 1.89
CA VAL A 54 4.21 0.06 1.93
C VAL A 54 4.70 1.25 1.10
N SER A 55 5.97 1.64 1.27
CA SER A 55 6.57 2.74 0.53
C SER A 55 6.61 2.47 -0.98
N LEU A 56 6.97 1.23 -1.36
CA LEU A 56 7.01 0.81 -2.76
C LEU A 56 5.61 0.86 -3.38
N LEU A 57 4.62 0.22 -2.76
CA LEU A 57 3.24 0.23 -3.27
C LEU A 57 2.70 1.66 -3.42
N THR A 58 3.03 2.53 -2.48
CA THR A 58 2.64 3.94 -2.55
C THR A 58 3.27 4.65 -3.73
N ALA A 59 4.58 4.48 -3.95
CA ALA A 59 5.28 5.06 -5.09
C ALA A 59 4.75 4.51 -6.43
N GLU A 60 4.42 3.22 -6.51
CA GLU A 60 3.80 2.61 -7.68
C GLU A 60 2.44 3.24 -8.01
N ILE A 61 1.59 3.41 -6.98
CA ILE A 61 0.27 4.05 -7.15
C ILE A 61 0.41 5.50 -7.60
N ASP A 62 1.27 6.28 -6.95
CA ASP A 62 1.50 7.69 -7.29
C ASP A 62 2.01 7.83 -8.74
N HIS A 63 2.94 6.95 -9.14
CA HIS A 63 3.45 6.91 -10.50
C HIS A 63 2.32 6.63 -11.51
N VAL A 64 1.52 5.58 -11.30
CA VAL A 64 0.41 5.22 -12.21
C VAL A 64 -0.64 6.34 -12.27
N LEU A 65 -0.95 6.99 -11.15
CA LEU A 65 -1.88 8.12 -11.09
C LEU A 65 -1.39 9.36 -11.85
N SER A 66 -0.06 9.54 -11.95
CA SER A 66 0.57 10.64 -12.68
C SER A 66 0.61 10.46 -14.20
N GLN A 67 0.37 9.24 -14.70
CA GLN A 67 0.41 8.95 -16.13
C GLN A 67 -0.75 9.64 -16.87
N ALA A 68 -0.51 9.98 -18.14
CA ALA A 68 -1.52 10.58 -19.01
C ALA A 68 -2.73 9.64 -19.23
N GLN A 69 -2.48 8.33 -19.29
CA GLN A 69 -3.53 7.33 -19.45
C GLN A 69 -4.22 7.06 -18.10
N PRO A 70 -5.54 7.29 -17.97
CA PRO A 70 -6.24 7.04 -16.72
C PRO A 70 -6.19 5.56 -16.30
N PRO A 71 -6.14 5.27 -14.99
CA PRO A 71 -6.30 3.92 -14.47
C PRO A 71 -7.65 3.29 -14.85
N THR A 72 -7.61 1.99 -15.10
CA THR A 72 -8.72 1.11 -15.45
C THR A 72 -9.29 0.42 -14.20
N GLU A 73 -10.43 -0.27 -14.35
CA GLU A 73 -10.97 -1.13 -13.27
C GLU A 73 -10.02 -2.29 -12.92
N TYR A 74 -9.23 -2.79 -13.88
CA TYR A 74 -8.22 -3.81 -13.60
C TYR A 74 -7.10 -3.27 -12.71
N ASP A 75 -6.65 -2.03 -12.93
CA ASP A 75 -5.67 -1.38 -12.05
C ASP A 75 -6.23 -1.23 -10.64
N HIS A 76 -7.50 -0.84 -10.52
CA HIS A 76 -8.17 -0.72 -9.21
C HIS A 76 -8.22 -2.07 -8.49
N ALA A 77 -8.58 -3.15 -9.18
CA ALA A 77 -8.59 -4.50 -8.63
C ALA A 77 -7.20 -4.96 -8.19
N VAL A 78 -6.16 -4.69 -8.99
CA VAL A 78 -4.77 -5.03 -8.67
C VAL A 78 -4.29 -4.26 -7.43
N VAL A 79 -4.56 -2.95 -7.34
CA VAL A 79 -4.22 -2.14 -6.14
C VAL A 79 -4.94 -2.68 -4.91
N ALA A 80 -6.24 -2.99 -5.03
CA ALA A 80 -7.02 -3.54 -3.93
C ALA A 80 -6.50 -4.92 -3.48
N ALA A 81 -6.01 -5.76 -4.41
CA ALA A 81 -5.40 -7.04 -4.09
C ALA A 81 -4.05 -6.88 -3.36
N HIS A 82 -3.20 -5.96 -3.80
CA HIS A 82 -1.93 -5.65 -3.10
C HIS A 82 -2.19 -5.17 -1.67
N LEU A 83 -3.17 -4.27 -1.48
CA LEU A 83 -3.53 -3.77 -0.16
C LEU A 83 -4.12 -4.87 0.75
N ARG A 84 -4.95 -5.76 0.19
CA ARG A 84 -5.47 -6.93 0.92
C ARG A 84 -4.34 -7.87 1.35
N GLY A 85 -3.41 -8.19 0.44
CA GLY A 85 -2.24 -9.00 0.75
C GLY A 85 -1.35 -8.38 1.82
N LEU A 86 -1.03 -7.10 1.66
CA LEU A 86 -0.13 -6.39 2.56
C LEU A 86 -0.73 -6.17 3.95
N LEU A 87 -1.97 -5.70 4.05
CA LEU A 87 -2.56 -5.26 5.32
C LEU A 87 -3.38 -6.35 6.03
N MET A 88 -4.01 -7.25 5.29
CA MET A 88 -4.88 -8.30 5.83
C MET A 88 -4.23 -9.69 5.81
N GLY A 89 -3.20 -9.87 4.99
CA GLY A 89 -2.56 -11.16 4.75
C GLY A 89 -3.39 -12.10 3.88
N GLU A 90 -4.19 -11.53 2.97
CA GLU A 90 -5.07 -12.29 2.07
C GLU A 90 -4.40 -12.57 0.71
N GLY A 91 -4.56 -13.79 0.19
CA GLY A 91 -4.11 -14.17 -1.15
C GLY A 91 -2.58 -14.22 -1.32
N ASP A 92 -2.15 -14.27 -2.58
CA ASP A 92 -0.74 -14.56 -2.95
C ASP A 92 0.20 -13.36 -2.78
N LEU A 93 -0.34 -12.16 -2.56
CA LEU A 93 0.43 -10.92 -2.38
C LEU A 93 0.72 -10.62 -0.89
N ARG A 94 0.56 -11.64 -0.03
CA ARG A 94 0.85 -11.56 1.40
C ARG A 94 2.32 -11.23 1.64
N ASN A 95 2.58 -10.37 2.63
CA ASN A 95 3.93 -10.06 3.10
C ASN A 95 4.06 -10.37 4.60
N ASP A 96 4.60 -11.54 4.92
CA ASP A 96 4.70 -12.01 6.31
C ASP A 96 5.61 -11.13 7.17
N ALA A 97 6.76 -10.70 6.64
CA ALA A 97 7.69 -9.84 7.35
C ALA A 97 7.06 -8.49 7.76
N PHE A 98 6.21 -7.91 6.90
CA PHE A 98 5.43 -6.73 7.26
C PHE A 98 4.38 -7.06 8.33
N LEU A 99 3.59 -8.13 8.13
CA LEU A 99 2.49 -8.49 9.02
C LEU A 99 2.95 -8.84 10.44
N GLU A 100 4.11 -9.48 10.58
CA GLU A 100 4.73 -9.81 11.88
C GLU A 100 4.95 -8.58 12.76
N ARG A 101 5.35 -7.45 12.15
CA ARG A 101 5.56 -6.17 12.85
C ARG A 101 4.31 -5.33 12.94
N TYR A 102 3.51 -5.33 11.87
CA TYR A 102 2.32 -4.51 11.76
C TYR A 102 1.20 -4.92 12.73
N ARG A 103 0.98 -6.23 12.93
CA ARG A 103 -0.12 -6.73 13.78
C ARG A 103 0.01 -6.31 15.26
N PRO A 104 1.20 -6.41 15.90
CA PRO A 104 1.40 -5.85 17.24
C PRO A 104 1.08 -4.36 17.33
N LEU A 105 1.46 -3.55 16.34
CA LEU A 105 1.18 -2.11 16.35
C LEU A 105 -0.32 -1.79 16.34
N LEU A 106 -1.14 -2.61 15.69
CA LEU A 106 -2.60 -2.46 15.74
C LEU A 106 -3.16 -2.60 17.16
N GLN A 107 -2.53 -3.43 18.00
CA GLN A 107 -2.94 -3.60 19.40
C GLN A 107 -2.47 -2.44 20.29
N LEU A 108 -1.34 -1.82 19.93
CA LEU A 108 -0.73 -0.73 20.69
C LEU A 108 -1.32 0.65 20.36
N SER A 109 -1.80 0.84 19.12
CA SER A 109 -2.30 2.13 18.64
C SER A 109 -3.78 2.04 18.21
N PRO A 110 -4.72 2.54 19.03
CA PRO A 110 -6.13 2.60 18.67
C PRO A 110 -6.39 3.40 17.39
N GLU A 111 -5.60 4.45 17.16
CA GLU A 111 -5.67 5.25 15.94
C GLU A 111 -5.29 4.42 14.71
N LEU A 112 -4.22 3.62 14.80
CA LEU A 112 -3.80 2.74 13.72
C LEU A 112 -4.84 1.64 13.45
N ALA A 113 -5.43 1.08 14.50
CA ALA A 113 -6.52 0.10 14.40
C ALA A 113 -7.75 0.70 13.69
N SER A 114 -8.11 1.94 14.01
CA SER A 114 -9.20 2.66 13.34
C SER A 114 -8.90 2.89 11.85
N ALA A 115 -7.71 3.41 11.52
CA ALA A 115 -7.28 3.63 10.14
C ALA A 115 -7.24 2.33 9.32
N HIS A 116 -6.78 1.23 9.93
CA HIS A 116 -6.84 -0.11 9.34
C HIS A 116 -8.28 -0.54 9.05
N GLY A 117 -9.20 -0.32 10.00
CA GLY A 117 -10.63 -0.63 9.85
C GLY A 117 -11.30 0.13 8.70
N GLU A 118 -10.98 1.41 8.54
CA GLU A 118 -11.45 2.23 7.42
C GLU A 118 -10.96 1.69 6.08
N LEU A 119 -9.65 1.38 5.97
CA LEU A 119 -9.09 0.76 4.77
C LEU A 119 -9.75 -0.59 4.48
N ARG A 120 -9.97 -1.42 5.50
CA ARG A 120 -10.67 -2.70 5.35
C ARG A 120 -12.08 -2.51 4.80
N ALA A 121 -12.81 -1.49 5.25
CA ALA A 121 -14.14 -1.19 4.75
C ALA A 121 -14.13 -0.78 3.27
N LEU A 122 -13.17 0.05 2.86
CA LEU A 122 -12.99 0.44 1.47
C LEU A 122 -12.63 -0.77 0.59
N LEU A 123 -11.73 -1.63 1.06
CA LEU A 123 -11.30 -2.83 0.31
C LEU A 123 -12.41 -3.88 0.16
N ARG A 124 -13.34 -3.98 1.12
CA ARG A 124 -14.53 -4.84 0.97
C ARG A 124 -15.45 -4.39 -0.16
N ALA A 125 -15.50 -3.09 -0.44
CA ALA A 125 -16.29 -2.53 -1.54
C ALA A 125 -15.51 -2.45 -2.86
N ALA A 126 -14.19 -2.67 -2.84
CA ALA A 126 -13.33 -2.62 -4.01
C ALA A 126 -13.47 -3.89 -4.88
N PRO A 127 -13.32 -3.78 -6.20
CA PRO A 127 -13.37 -4.94 -7.10
C PRO A 127 -12.29 -5.96 -6.73
N THR A 128 -12.63 -7.23 -6.87
CA THR A 128 -11.67 -8.33 -6.79
C THR A 128 -11.03 -8.56 -8.15
N GLU A 129 -9.80 -9.08 -8.15
CA GLU A 129 -9.18 -9.55 -9.39
C GLU A 129 -10.01 -10.68 -10.03
N SER A 130 -9.79 -10.93 -11.32
CA SER A 130 -10.46 -12.02 -12.03
C SER A 130 -10.19 -13.36 -11.34
N ALA A 131 -11.24 -14.18 -11.24
CA ALA A 131 -11.13 -15.57 -10.81
C ALA A 131 -10.27 -16.38 -11.81
N ASN A 132 -10.28 -16.00 -13.09
CA ASN A 132 -9.41 -16.57 -14.10
C ASN A 132 -7.95 -16.16 -13.83
N GLU A 133 -7.10 -17.16 -13.61
CA GLU A 133 -5.69 -16.96 -13.32
C GLU A 133 -4.93 -16.25 -14.43
N ALA A 134 -5.18 -16.59 -15.69
CA ALA A 134 -4.49 -15.98 -16.82
C ALA A 134 -4.81 -14.48 -16.93
N GLU A 135 -6.08 -14.10 -16.73
CA GLU A 135 -6.51 -12.70 -16.73
C GLU A 135 -5.94 -11.93 -15.53
N ARG A 136 -5.93 -12.55 -14.34
CA ARG A 136 -5.35 -11.97 -13.13
C ARG A 136 -3.86 -11.71 -13.30
N LEU A 137 -3.11 -12.69 -13.79
CA LEU A 137 -1.67 -12.55 -14.05
C LEU A 137 -1.40 -11.50 -15.14
N HIS A 138 -2.22 -11.45 -16.18
CA HIS A 138 -2.13 -10.42 -17.21
C HIS A 138 -2.34 -9.02 -16.62
N ALA A 139 -3.40 -8.81 -15.83
CA ALA A 139 -3.67 -7.52 -15.18
C ALA A 139 -2.52 -7.09 -14.25
N ARG A 140 -1.99 -8.01 -13.44
CA ARG A 140 -0.82 -7.74 -12.59
C ARG A 140 0.43 -7.40 -13.40
N HIS A 141 0.66 -8.09 -14.51
CA HIS A 141 1.75 -7.79 -15.42
C HIS A 141 1.61 -6.38 -16.03
N GLN A 142 0.41 -6.00 -16.49
CA GLN A 142 0.16 -4.65 -16.99
C GLN A 142 0.41 -3.59 -15.92
N TRP A 143 -0.07 -3.81 -14.69
CA TRP A 143 0.23 -2.94 -13.55
C TRP A 143 1.74 -2.77 -13.34
N ALA A 144 2.48 -3.89 -13.27
CA ALA A 144 3.93 -3.87 -13.06
C ALA A 144 4.68 -3.17 -14.20
N MET A 145 4.22 -3.30 -15.45
CA MET A 145 4.81 -2.59 -16.58
C MET A 145 4.56 -1.08 -16.50
N ARG A 146 3.37 -0.68 -16.05
CA ARG A 146 3.03 0.73 -15.86
C ARG A 146 3.78 1.34 -14.68
N SER A 147 3.88 0.65 -13.55
CA SER A 147 4.55 1.17 -12.36
C SER A 147 6.08 1.32 -12.53
N LYS A 148 6.68 0.50 -13.39
CA LYS A 148 8.12 0.54 -13.71
C LYS A 148 8.49 1.53 -14.81
N HIS A 149 7.54 2.05 -15.57
CA HIS A 149 7.81 2.92 -16.71
C HIS A 149 8.29 4.28 -16.21
N LYS A 150 9.61 4.48 -16.04
CA LYS A 150 10.12 5.84 -15.84
C LYS A 150 9.73 6.66 -17.07
N SER A 151 8.87 7.67 -16.89
CA SER A 151 8.74 8.73 -17.88
C SER A 151 10.13 9.35 -18.01
N VAL A 152 10.79 9.06 -19.14
CA VAL A 152 12.01 9.73 -19.59
C VAL A 152 11.70 11.19 -19.87
#